data_AF-A0A2Z6M4H8-F1
#
_entry.id   AF-A0A2Z6M4H8-F1
#
_cell.length_a   1.000
_cell.length_b   1.000
_cell.length_c   1.000
_cell.angle_alpha   90.00
_cell.angle_beta   90.00
_cell.angle_gamma   90.00
#
_symmetry.space_group_name_H-M   'P 1'
#
loop_
_entity.id
_entity.type
_entity.pdbx_description
1 polymer ?
#
loop_
_entity_poly.entity_id
_entity_poly.type
_entity_poly.pdbx_seq_one_letter_code
_entity_poly.pdbx_strand_id
1 'polypeptide(L)'
;MVENGKAQAANFPFCTIEPNVGIVAVPDSRLQVLSDLSKSQRVVPASIEFVDIAGLVKGASQGEGLGNKFLSHIREVDSILQVVRCFDDNDIIHVNGKVDPKSDIDVINLELVFADLDQAGRRDLGSNPGSHNYIEKRLDKLKKSKTKDSQSKVKEEAEKSALEKIRVALLDGKPARSVTLTDFERDSIKQLCLLTMKPIIYVANVAESDLADAANNDYVAGVKNVASELQSGIVTISAQHAEQVMFLCRKELTVGLTFSVQPVLLSLQVEAELTELATEERQEYLKSLGVDESGLGNLIRATYDLLGLRTYFTSGEKETKAWTILAGMTAPQAAGVIHSDFEKGFIRAETVEMTAARITVKEG
;
A
#
# COMPACT_ATOMS: atom_id res chain seq x y z
N MET A 1 -10.66 16.25 -14.59
CA MET A 1 -11.38 17.07 -13.59
C MET A 1 -11.32 16.31 -12.29
N VAL A 2 -10.68 16.89 -11.26
CA VAL A 2 -10.74 16.35 -9.91
C VAL A 2 -12.05 16.87 -9.32
N GLU A 3 -12.96 15.99 -8.91
CA GLU A 3 -14.10 16.44 -8.11
C GLU A 3 -13.59 16.80 -6.72
N ASN A 4 -13.77 18.06 -6.33
CA ASN A 4 -13.38 18.58 -5.03
C ASN A 4 -14.29 18.01 -3.93
N GLY A 5 -14.05 16.75 -3.56
CA GLY A 5 -14.48 16.20 -2.29
C GLY A 5 -13.76 16.92 -1.16
N LYS A 6 -14.30 18.06 -0.72
CA LYS A 6 -13.88 18.70 0.55
C LYS A 6 -14.29 17.78 1.70
N ALA A 7 -13.42 16.84 2.05
CA ALA A 7 -13.53 16.05 3.27
C ALA A 7 -13.50 17.02 4.46
N GLN A 8 -14.66 17.30 5.04
CA GLN A 8 -14.74 18.08 6.26
C GLN A 8 -14.30 17.18 7.42
N ALA A 9 -13.06 17.39 7.88
CA ALA A 9 -12.59 16.87 9.15
C ALA A 9 -13.36 17.57 10.28
N ALA A 10 -14.55 17.05 10.59
CA ALA A 10 -15.29 17.38 11.80
C ALA A 10 -14.82 16.46 12.94
N ASN A 11 -14.77 16.97 14.16
CA ASN A 11 -14.25 16.29 15.36
C ASN A 11 -15.16 15.15 15.88
N PHE A 12 -15.55 14.23 15.00
CA PHE A 12 -16.35 13.05 15.30
C PHE A 12 -15.53 11.80 14.97
N PRO A 13 -15.29 10.86 15.91
CA PRO A 13 -14.49 9.65 15.68
C PRO A 13 -15.02 8.63 14.66
N PHE A 14 -16.02 9.01 13.84
CA PHE A 14 -16.78 8.12 12.96
C PHE A 14 -17.18 8.83 11.66
N CYS A 15 -16.21 9.12 10.80
CA CYS A 15 -16.45 9.67 9.46
C CYS A 15 -16.60 8.54 8.42
N THR A 16 -17.74 8.56 7.70
CA THR A 16 -18.04 7.79 6.47
C THR A 16 -18.04 6.25 6.53
N ILE A 17 -19.15 5.64 6.09
CA ILE A 17 -19.34 4.17 6.03
C ILE A 17 -18.79 3.58 4.72
N GLU A 18 -18.83 4.38 3.65
CA GLU A 18 -18.28 4.08 2.34
C GLU A 18 -16.93 4.80 2.20
N PRO A 19 -15.90 4.15 1.64
CA PRO A 19 -14.57 4.73 1.57
C PRO A 19 -14.49 5.79 0.47
N ASN A 20 -13.73 6.86 0.70
CA ASN A 20 -13.50 7.87 -0.34
C ASN A 20 -12.42 7.36 -1.31
N VAL A 21 -12.65 7.44 -2.61
CA VAL A 21 -11.69 6.97 -3.63
C VAL A 21 -11.11 8.16 -4.39
N GLY A 22 -9.77 8.29 -4.37
CA GLY A 22 -9.03 9.34 -5.07
C GLY A 22 -8.01 8.75 -6.05
N ILE A 23 -8.09 9.14 -7.32
CA ILE A 23 -7.11 8.71 -8.34
C ILE A 23 -6.10 9.83 -8.56
N VAL A 24 -4.81 9.53 -8.38
CA VAL A 24 -3.71 10.51 -8.50
C VAL A 24 -2.72 10.06 -9.57
N ALA A 25 -2.19 11.02 -10.33
CA ALA A 25 -1.16 10.78 -11.33
C ALA A 25 0.19 10.50 -10.66
N VAL A 26 0.92 9.49 -11.15
CA VAL A 26 2.29 9.17 -10.73
C VAL A 26 3.26 10.17 -11.36
N PRO A 27 3.98 11.00 -10.58
CA PRO A 27 4.88 11.99 -11.16
C PRO A 27 6.12 11.31 -11.77
N ASP A 28 6.35 11.56 -13.06
CA ASP A 28 7.48 11.00 -13.80
C ASP A 28 7.99 12.03 -14.83
N SER A 29 9.17 12.58 -14.59
CA SER A 29 9.78 13.61 -15.44
C SER A 29 10.11 13.10 -16.86
N ARG A 30 10.29 11.79 -17.03
CA ARG A 30 10.55 11.16 -18.34
C ARG A 30 9.37 11.32 -19.29
N LEU A 31 8.16 11.36 -18.76
CA LEU A 31 6.93 11.47 -19.54
C LEU A 31 6.88 12.77 -20.36
N GLN A 32 7.25 13.90 -19.73
CA GLN A 32 7.26 15.20 -20.41
C GLN A 32 8.34 15.24 -21.49
N VAL A 33 9.55 14.77 -21.18
CA VAL A 33 10.67 14.69 -22.14
C VAL A 33 10.31 13.88 -23.39
N LEU A 34 9.61 12.74 -23.21
CA LEU A 34 9.13 11.92 -24.32
C LEU A 34 8.04 12.63 -25.15
N SER A 35 7.12 13.33 -24.49
CA SER A 35 6.09 14.15 -25.15
C SER A 35 6.70 15.26 -26.00
N ASP A 36 7.67 16.00 -25.46
CA ASP A 36 8.32 17.12 -26.15
C ASP A 36 9.13 16.63 -27.35
N LEU A 37 9.86 15.53 -27.19
CA LEU A 37 10.61 14.86 -28.27
C LEU A 37 9.68 14.37 -29.40
N SER A 38 8.50 13.83 -29.03
CA SER A 38 7.53 13.24 -29.96
C SER A 38 6.50 14.24 -30.49
N LYS A 39 6.50 15.48 -29.97
CA LYS A 39 5.48 16.53 -30.19
C LYS A 39 4.05 16.02 -29.98
N SER A 40 3.85 15.24 -28.91
CA SER A 40 2.58 14.56 -28.66
C SER A 40 1.44 15.53 -28.36
N GLN A 41 0.30 15.31 -29.01
CA GLN A 41 -0.93 16.08 -28.77
C GLN A 41 -1.57 15.83 -27.39
N ARG A 42 -1.30 14.66 -26.80
CA ARG A 42 -1.81 14.26 -25.48
C ARG A 42 -0.72 13.61 -24.65
N VAL A 43 -0.68 13.95 -23.36
CA VAL A 43 0.14 13.30 -22.35
C VAL A 43 -0.76 12.57 -21.36
N VAL A 44 -0.50 11.30 -21.10
CA VAL A 44 -1.28 10.46 -20.18
C VAL A 44 -0.33 9.84 -19.14
N PRO A 45 -0.33 10.32 -17.89
CA PRO A 45 0.49 9.73 -16.84
C PRO A 45 -0.06 8.36 -16.39
N ALA A 46 0.78 7.57 -15.74
CA ALA A 46 0.33 6.44 -14.95
C ALA A 46 -0.48 6.99 -13.76
N SER A 47 -1.41 6.20 -13.24
CA SER A 47 -2.26 6.59 -12.12
C SER A 47 -2.25 5.53 -11.03
N ILE A 48 -2.41 5.98 -9.79
CA ILE A 48 -2.55 5.15 -8.58
C ILE A 48 -3.85 5.56 -7.88
N GLU A 49 -4.50 4.63 -7.18
CA GLU A 49 -5.83 4.84 -6.60
C GLU A 49 -5.74 4.72 -5.07
N PHE A 50 -5.92 5.83 -4.37
CA PHE A 50 -6.01 5.84 -2.91
C PHE A 50 -7.46 5.63 -2.48
N VAL A 51 -7.64 4.85 -1.43
CA VAL A 51 -8.92 4.50 -0.82
C VAL A 51 -8.82 4.91 0.64
N ASP A 52 -9.49 5.97 1.03
CA ASP A 52 -9.59 6.45 2.41
C ASP A 52 -10.63 5.60 3.15
N ILE A 53 -10.20 4.90 4.22
CA ILE A 53 -11.08 4.00 4.99
C ILE A 53 -11.08 4.44 6.45
N ALA A 54 -12.27 4.73 6.99
CA ALA A 54 -12.51 5.24 8.33
C ALA A 54 -11.73 4.51 9.45
N GLY A 55 -11.06 5.25 10.32
CA GLY A 55 -10.11 4.72 11.31
C GLY A 55 -10.60 3.51 12.13
N LEU A 56 -9.71 2.53 12.32
CA LEU A 56 -10.00 1.30 13.05
C LEU A 56 -9.90 1.51 14.56
N VAL A 57 -10.95 1.13 15.29
CA VAL A 57 -10.93 1.08 16.76
C VAL A 57 -10.80 -0.36 17.27
N LYS A 58 -10.24 -0.50 18.47
CA LYS A 58 -10.17 -1.76 19.22
C LYS A 58 -11.56 -2.40 19.37
N GLY A 59 -11.66 -3.71 19.15
CA GLY A 59 -12.92 -4.47 19.17
C GLY A 59 -13.56 -4.70 17.79
N ALA A 60 -12.94 -4.22 16.71
CA ALA A 60 -13.47 -4.34 15.35
C ALA A 60 -13.65 -5.80 14.87
N SER A 61 -12.69 -6.68 15.16
CA SER A 61 -12.78 -8.14 14.95
C SER A 61 -13.86 -8.80 15.83
N GLN A 62 -14.10 -8.24 17.03
CA GLN A 62 -15.20 -8.66 17.90
C GLN A 62 -16.57 -8.13 17.42
N GLY A 63 -16.61 -7.41 16.29
CA GLY A 63 -17.84 -7.03 15.61
C GLY A 63 -18.69 -6.04 16.40
N GLU A 64 -18.08 -5.36 17.37
CA GLU A 64 -18.66 -4.21 18.02
C GLU A 64 -18.58 -3.02 17.06
N GLY A 65 -19.69 -2.28 16.90
CA GLY A 65 -19.76 -1.14 15.97
C GLY A 65 -19.61 -1.51 14.49
N LEU A 66 -18.85 -0.70 13.74
CA LEU A 66 -18.73 -0.80 12.28
C LEU A 66 -17.55 -1.67 11.80
N GLY A 67 -16.76 -2.28 12.70
CA GLY A 67 -15.48 -2.93 12.38
C GLY A 67 -15.50 -3.96 11.25
N ASN A 68 -16.57 -4.75 11.13
CA ASN A 68 -16.71 -5.71 10.02
C ASN A 68 -16.80 -5.06 8.63
N LYS A 69 -17.35 -3.83 8.51
CA LYS A 69 -17.39 -3.09 7.24
C LYS A 69 -16.03 -2.51 6.87
N PHE A 70 -15.26 -2.08 7.86
CA PHE A 70 -13.87 -1.67 7.66
C PHE A 70 -13.04 -2.84 7.12
N LEU A 71 -13.13 -4.01 7.77
CA LEU A 71 -12.40 -5.21 7.35
C LEU A 71 -12.80 -5.71 5.95
N SER A 72 -14.02 -5.46 5.44
CA SER A 72 -14.34 -5.73 4.03
C SER A 72 -13.62 -4.79 3.08
N HIS A 73 -13.59 -3.49 3.37
CA HIS A 73 -12.89 -2.50 2.52
C HIS A 73 -11.38 -2.79 2.43
N ILE A 74 -10.73 -3.23 3.54
CA ILE A 74 -9.31 -3.64 3.49
C ILE A 74 -9.09 -4.90 2.62
N ARG A 75 -10.10 -5.77 2.45
CA ARG A 75 -9.94 -6.95 1.57
C ARG A 75 -9.79 -6.55 0.11
N GLU A 76 -10.41 -5.45 -0.30
CA GLU A 76 -10.49 -4.97 -1.68
C GLU A 76 -9.27 -4.16 -2.15
N VAL A 77 -8.46 -3.64 -1.23
CA VAL A 77 -7.21 -2.89 -1.49
C VAL A 77 -5.99 -3.80 -1.53
N ASP A 78 -4.94 -3.45 -2.27
CA ASP A 78 -3.73 -4.27 -2.43
C ASP A 78 -2.68 -4.00 -1.33
N SER A 79 -2.62 -2.79 -0.78
CA SER A 79 -1.71 -2.40 0.32
C SER A 79 -2.32 -1.35 1.26
N ILE A 80 -1.63 -1.10 2.38
CA ILE A 80 -2.08 -0.25 3.49
C ILE A 80 -1.07 0.88 3.73
N LEU A 81 -1.52 2.13 3.82
CA LEU A 81 -0.72 3.28 4.24
C LEU A 81 -1.20 3.71 5.64
N GLN A 82 -0.63 3.08 6.66
CA GLN A 82 -1.02 3.33 8.04
C GLN A 82 -0.46 4.66 8.54
N VAL A 83 -1.30 5.70 8.56
CA VAL A 83 -0.99 6.97 9.22
C VAL A 83 -0.88 6.75 10.73
N VAL A 84 0.21 7.23 11.31
CA VAL A 84 0.53 7.10 12.74
C VAL A 84 0.91 8.45 13.29
N ARG A 85 0.18 8.94 14.31
CA ARG A 85 0.44 10.24 14.94
C ARG A 85 1.76 10.20 15.71
N CYS A 86 2.65 11.13 15.38
CA CYS A 86 4.01 11.28 15.90
C CYS A 86 4.25 12.72 16.41
N PHE A 87 3.19 13.41 16.85
CA PHE A 87 3.25 14.69 17.53
C PHE A 87 2.17 14.79 18.61
N ASP A 88 2.49 15.48 19.70
CA ASP A 88 1.53 15.87 20.73
C ASP A 88 0.86 17.20 20.33
N ASP A 89 -0.44 17.28 20.56
CA ASP A 89 -1.24 18.50 20.38
C ASP A 89 -2.36 18.48 21.43
N ASN A 90 -2.48 19.57 22.18
CA ASN A 90 -3.45 19.72 23.27
C ASN A 90 -4.88 19.91 22.77
N ASP A 91 -5.06 20.38 21.54
CA ASP A 91 -6.39 20.62 20.95
C ASP A 91 -6.98 19.36 20.29
N ILE A 92 -6.18 18.29 20.14
CA ILE A 92 -6.57 17.03 19.47
C ILE A 92 -6.55 15.84 20.46
N ILE A 93 -7.73 15.46 20.94
CA ILE A 93 -7.93 14.37 21.92
C ILE A 93 -7.58 13.00 21.31
N HIS A 94 -6.52 12.37 21.80
CA HIS A 94 -6.17 11.01 21.39
C HIS A 94 -7.16 9.97 21.93
N VAL A 95 -7.50 8.93 21.13
CA VAL A 95 -8.46 7.86 21.51
C VAL A 95 -8.05 7.15 22.81
N ASN A 96 -6.75 6.96 23.03
CA ASN A 96 -6.18 6.34 24.22
C ASN A 96 -5.78 7.37 25.32
N GLY A 97 -6.13 8.65 25.17
CA GLY A 97 -5.81 9.73 26.11
C GLY A 97 -4.35 10.22 26.09
N LYS A 98 -3.44 9.48 25.46
CA LYS A 98 -2.06 9.88 25.16
C LYS A 98 -1.65 9.32 23.79
N VAL A 99 -0.88 10.08 23.02
CA VAL A 99 -0.23 9.62 21.78
C VAL A 99 0.80 8.53 22.11
N ASP A 100 0.71 7.38 21.43
CA ASP A 100 1.69 6.30 21.50
C ASP A 100 1.72 5.55 20.15
N PRO A 101 2.64 5.95 19.24
CA PRO A 101 2.73 5.39 17.90
C PRO A 101 2.82 3.85 17.88
N LYS A 102 3.48 3.26 18.88
CA LYS A 102 3.65 1.80 18.95
C LYS A 102 2.33 1.13 19.32
N SER A 103 1.65 1.62 20.36
CA SER A 103 0.34 1.10 20.74
C SER A 103 -0.69 1.24 19.62
N ASP A 104 -0.66 2.34 18.86
CA ASP A 104 -1.60 2.55 17.74
C ASP A 104 -1.32 1.61 16.56
N ILE A 105 -0.03 1.32 16.29
CA ILE A 105 0.38 0.29 15.34
C ILE A 105 -0.06 -1.11 15.81
N ASP A 106 0.17 -1.43 17.07
CA ASP A 106 -0.15 -2.74 17.65
C ASP A 106 -1.68 -2.98 17.70
N VAL A 107 -2.51 -1.97 17.98
CA VAL A 107 -3.98 -2.08 17.92
C VAL A 107 -4.44 -2.48 16.51
N ILE A 108 -4.01 -1.77 15.47
CA ILE A 108 -4.43 -2.08 14.10
C ILE A 108 -3.91 -3.45 13.67
N ASN A 109 -2.64 -3.78 13.96
CA ASN A 109 -2.07 -5.09 13.64
C ASN A 109 -2.83 -6.24 14.33
N LEU A 110 -3.16 -6.11 15.62
CA LEU A 110 -3.89 -7.14 16.36
C LEU A 110 -5.30 -7.35 15.82
N GLU A 111 -6.03 -6.30 15.45
CA GLU A 111 -7.35 -6.46 14.82
C GLU A 111 -7.28 -7.16 13.45
N LEU A 112 -6.24 -6.90 12.64
CA LEU A 112 -6.00 -7.64 11.39
C LEU A 112 -5.62 -9.12 11.65
N VAL A 113 -4.80 -9.38 12.67
CA VAL A 113 -4.41 -10.73 13.12
C VAL A 113 -5.64 -11.50 13.60
N PHE A 114 -6.49 -10.90 14.44
CA PHE A 114 -7.75 -11.49 14.87
C PHE A 114 -8.70 -11.73 13.70
N ALA A 115 -8.76 -10.84 12.71
CA ALA A 115 -9.57 -11.02 11.51
C ALA A 115 -9.08 -12.17 10.61
N ASP A 116 -7.78 -12.45 10.53
CA ASP A 116 -7.23 -13.59 9.78
C ASP A 116 -7.34 -14.92 10.56
N LEU A 117 -7.34 -14.89 11.89
CA LEU A 117 -7.68 -16.04 12.74
C LEU A 117 -9.19 -16.35 12.67
N ASP A 118 -10.05 -15.36 12.93
CA ASP A 118 -11.53 -15.49 12.97
C ASP A 118 -12.20 -15.45 11.59
N GLN A 119 -11.45 -15.65 10.50
CA GLN A 119 -11.94 -15.75 9.10
C GLN A 119 -12.89 -16.95 8.82
N ALA A 120 -13.50 -17.51 9.86
CA ALA A 120 -14.61 -18.44 9.77
C ALA A 120 -15.78 -17.93 10.62
N GLY A 121 -16.57 -17.03 10.04
CA GLY A 121 -17.54 -16.21 10.75
C GLY A 121 -18.49 -16.94 11.71
N ARG A 122 -18.87 -16.22 12.77
CA ARG A 122 -19.72 -16.69 13.87
C ARG A 122 -21.00 -17.37 13.39
N ARG A 123 -21.03 -18.69 13.57
CA ARG A 123 -22.22 -19.47 13.94
C ARG A 123 -21.77 -20.59 14.88
N ASP A 124 -21.60 -20.23 16.15
CA ASP A 124 -22.08 -20.99 17.32
C ASP A 124 -21.48 -20.41 18.62
N LEU A 125 -22.21 -19.48 19.23
CA LEU A 125 -21.94 -18.94 20.57
C LEU A 125 -22.39 -19.93 21.68
N GLY A 126 -22.31 -21.23 21.42
CA GLY A 126 -22.86 -22.29 22.27
C GLY A 126 -21.96 -23.51 22.50
N SER A 127 -20.83 -23.63 21.80
CA SER A 127 -20.00 -24.85 21.83
C SER A 127 -18.51 -24.56 21.61
N ASN A 128 -17.81 -24.32 22.72
CA ASN A 128 -16.33 -24.32 22.85
C ASN A 128 -15.57 -23.21 22.07
N PRO A 129 -15.30 -22.04 22.69
CA PRO A 129 -14.79 -20.83 22.03
C PRO A 129 -13.30 -20.85 21.65
N GLY A 130 -12.74 -22.01 21.29
CA GLY A 130 -11.32 -22.15 20.98
C GLY A 130 -10.94 -23.21 19.94
N SER A 131 -11.91 -23.80 19.21
CA SER A 131 -11.62 -25.06 18.51
C SER A 131 -11.16 -24.97 17.04
N HIS A 132 -11.50 -23.93 16.27
CA HIS A 132 -11.14 -23.90 14.84
C HIS A 132 -11.12 -22.49 14.21
N ASN A 133 -9.94 -21.86 14.19
CA ASN A 133 -9.67 -20.69 13.34
C ASN A 133 -9.68 -21.05 11.84
N TYR A 134 -9.77 -20.06 10.94
CA TYR A 134 -9.83 -20.30 9.48
C TYR A 134 -8.64 -21.14 8.97
N ILE A 135 -7.46 -20.82 9.47
CA ILE A 135 -6.20 -21.48 9.10
C ILE A 135 -6.19 -22.95 9.54
N GLU A 136 -6.66 -23.27 10.74
CA GLU A 136 -6.86 -24.66 11.19
C GLU A 136 -7.88 -25.40 10.34
N LYS A 137 -9.02 -24.78 10.00
CA LYS A 137 -10.01 -25.38 9.08
C LYS A 137 -9.40 -25.68 7.71
N ARG A 138 -8.47 -24.86 7.22
CA ARG A 138 -7.75 -25.09 5.96
C ARG A 138 -6.67 -26.16 6.11
N LEU A 139 -5.83 -26.10 7.15
CA LEU A 139 -4.82 -27.10 7.47
C LEU A 139 -5.41 -28.50 7.65
N ASP A 140 -6.56 -28.62 8.33
CA ASP A 140 -7.22 -29.92 8.52
C ASP A 140 -7.87 -30.46 7.25
N LYS A 141 -8.28 -29.59 6.32
CA LYS A 141 -8.68 -30.00 4.96
C LYS A 141 -7.47 -30.51 4.17
N LEU A 142 -6.34 -29.79 4.21
CA LEU A 142 -5.10 -30.19 3.54
C LEU A 142 -4.56 -31.53 4.09
N LYS A 143 -4.54 -31.72 5.42
CA LYS A 143 -4.17 -33.01 6.07
C LYS A 143 -5.06 -34.19 5.67
N LYS A 144 -6.33 -33.93 5.33
CA LYS A 144 -7.31 -34.95 4.90
C LYS A 144 -7.39 -35.11 3.38
N SER A 145 -6.64 -34.30 2.63
CA SER A 145 -6.59 -34.37 1.18
C SER A 145 -6.08 -35.73 0.70
N LYS A 146 -6.62 -36.21 -0.42
CA LYS A 146 -6.21 -37.44 -1.10
C LYS A 146 -5.85 -37.17 -2.56
N THR A 147 -5.43 -35.94 -2.86
CA THR A 147 -4.99 -35.51 -4.19
C THR A 147 -3.86 -36.42 -4.69
N LYS A 148 -4.13 -37.12 -5.80
CA LYS A 148 -3.18 -38.05 -6.43
C LYS A 148 -2.34 -37.39 -7.52
N ASP A 149 -2.75 -36.23 -8.00
CA ASP A 149 -1.97 -35.45 -8.96
C ASP A 149 -0.71 -34.89 -8.30
N SER A 150 0.44 -35.09 -8.96
CA SER A 150 1.74 -34.75 -8.39
C SER A 150 1.92 -33.23 -8.25
N GLN A 151 1.44 -32.45 -9.23
CA GLN A 151 1.61 -31.00 -9.23
C GLN A 151 0.75 -30.34 -8.16
N SER A 152 -0.51 -30.76 -8.05
CA SER A 152 -1.46 -30.29 -7.04
C SER A 152 -1.01 -30.68 -5.63
N LYS A 153 -0.47 -31.90 -5.44
CA LYS A 153 0.08 -32.34 -4.13
C LYS A 153 1.26 -31.48 -3.67
N VAL A 154 2.18 -31.12 -4.57
CA VAL A 154 3.29 -30.22 -4.24
C VAL A 154 2.79 -28.82 -3.84
N LYS A 155 1.76 -28.29 -4.50
CA LYS A 155 1.12 -27.02 -4.09
C LYS A 155 0.40 -27.12 -2.74
N GLU A 156 -0.31 -28.22 -2.45
CA GLU A 156 -0.94 -28.46 -1.14
C GLU A 156 0.09 -28.58 0.00
N GLU A 157 1.25 -29.22 -0.25
CA GLU A 157 2.34 -29.34 0.73
C GLU A 157 3.00 -27.99 1.02
N ALA A 158 3.20 -27.13 0.01
CA ALA A 158 3.69 -25.77 0.21
C ALA A 158 2.67 -24.88 0.93
N GLU A 159 1.38 -24.97 0.58
CA GLU A 159 0.31 -24.23 1.26
C GLU A 159 0.24 -24.61 2.74
N LYS A 160 0.36 -25.91 3.04
CA LYS A 160 0.44 -26.42 4.42
C LYS A 160 1.66 -25.86 5.16
N SER A 161 2.85 -25.91 4.57
CA SER A 161 4.09 -25.37 5.17
C SER A 161 3.96 -23.89 5.49
N ALA A 162 3.44 -23.10 4.53
CA ALA A 162 3.20 -21.67 4.70
C ALA A 162 2.20 -21.39 5.83
N LEU A 163 1.07 -22.10 5.85
CA LEU A 163 0.04 -21.94 6.89
C LEU A 163 0.50 -22.38 8.28
N GLU A 164 1.35 -23.40 8.41
CA GLU A 164 1.93 -23.80 9.70
C GLU A 164 2.85 -22.71 10.26
N LYS A 165 3.69 -22.08 9.41
CA LYS A 165 4.53 -20.94 9.81
C LYS A 165 3.70 -19.70 10.16
N ILE A 166 2.71 -19.34 9.33
CA ILE A 166 1.82 -18.19 9.54
C ILE A 166 1.02 -18.34 10.84
N ARG A 167 0.48 -19.53 11.13
CA ARG A 167 -0.28 -19.80 12.35
C ARG A 167 0.55 -19.51 13.61
N VAL A 168 1.84 -19.85 13.62
CA VAL A 168 2.72 -19.56 14.77
C VAL A 168 2.88 -18.05 14.96
N ALA A 169 3.09 -17.29 13.89
CA ALA A 169 3.20 -15.83 13.98
C ALA A 169 1.89 -15.16 14.45
N LEU A 170 0.74 -15.53 13.88
CA LEU A 170 -0.55 -14.94 14.24
C LEU A 170 -0.94 -15.23 15.71
N LEU A 171 -0.61 -16.43 16.23
CA LEU A 171 -0.82 -16.76 17.64
C LEU A 171 0.10 -15.99 18.60
N ASP A 172 1.25 -15.51 18.10
CA ASP A 172 2.18 -14.62 18.81
C ASP A 172 1.87 -13.12 18.57
N GLY A 173 0.68 -12.81 18.02
CA GLY A 173 0.23 -11.45 17.70
C GLY A 173 0.91 -10.81 16.50
N LYS A 174 1.75 -11.54 15.76
CA LYS A 174 2.55 -11.03 14.64
C LYS A 174 1.83 -11.22 13.29
N PRO A 175 1.86 -10.23 12.39
CA PRO A 175 1.18 -10.30 11.10
C PRO A 175 1.86 -11.30 10.16
N ALA A 176 1.09 -11.97 9.30
CA ALA A 176 1.60 -13.01 8.41
C ALA A 176 2.73 -12.54 7.47
N ARG A 177 2.79 -11.25 7.10
CA ARG A 177 3.89 -10.66 6.30
C ARG A 177 5.27 -10.71 6.98
N SER A 178 5.33 -10.83 8.32
CA SER A 178 6.60 -10.97 9.07
C SER A 178 7.24 -12.36 8.93
N VAL A 179 6.55 -13.31 8.30
CA VAL A 179 7.01 -14.69 8.13
C VAL A 179 7.82 -14.82 6.84
N THR A 180 9.06 -15.32 6.97
CA THR A 180 9.88 -15.70 5.82
C THR A 180 9.29 -16.92 5.12
N LEU A 181 8.77 -16.70 3.91
CA LEU A 181 8.22 -17.72 3.01
C LEU A 181 9.03 -17.74 1.72
N THR A 182 9.19 -18.93 1.14
CA THR A 182 9.67 -19.08 -0.25
C THR A 182 8.64 -18.55 -1.25
N ASP A 183 9.06 -18.22 -2.47
CA ASP A 183 8.14 -17.72 -3.51
C ASP A 183 7.02 -18.72 -3.83
N PHE A 184 7.32 -20.01 -3.80
CA PHE A 184 6.35 -21.08 -4.02
C PHE A 184 5.35 -21.21 -2.85
N GLU A 185 5.82 -21.09 -1.61
CA GLU A 185 4.93 -20.99 -0.44
C GLU A 185 4.03 -19.76 -0.54
N ARG A 186 4.57 -18.60 -0.94
CA ARG A 186 3.83 -17.34 -1.09
C ARG A 186 2.75 -17.42 -2.18
N ASP A 187 3.05 -18.00 -3.34
CA ASP A 187 2.01 -18.24 -4.37
C ASP A 187 0.95 -19.24 -3.89
N SER A 188 1.37 -20.27 -3.14
CA SER A 188 0.46 -21.34 -2.68
C SER A 188 -0.65 -20.89 -1.72
N ILE A 189 -0.49 -19.75 -1.04
CA ILE A 189 -1.46 -19.16 -0.10
C ILE A 189 -2.19 -17.93 -0.65
N LYS A 190 -1.85 -17.47 -1.85
CA LYS A 190 -2.29 -16.17 -2.40
C LYS A 190 -3.82 -16.07 -2.50
N GLN A 191 -4.49 -17.17 -2.83
CA GLN A 191 -5.96 -17.27 -2.90
C GLN A 191 -6.68 -17.13 -1.54
N LEU A 192 -5.95 -17.13 -0.42
CA LEU A 192 -6.52 -16.99 0.92
C LEU A 192 -6.76 -15.52 1.30
N CYS A 193 -6.18 -14.56 0.56
CA CYS A 193 -6.39 -13.12 0.73
C CYS A 193 -6.26 -12.63 2.19
N LEU A 194 -5.27 -13.16 2.91
CA LEU A 194 -4.96 -12.80 4.30
C LEU A 194 -4.67 -11.30 4.42
N LEU A 195 -5.35 -10.63 5.34
CA LEU A 195 -5.20 -9.19 5.58
C LEU A 195 -3.79 -8.83 6.04
N THR A 196 -3.25 -9.63 6.95
CA THR A 196 -1.92 -9.43 7.53
C THR A 196 -0.76 -9.76 6.58
N MET A 197 -1.04 -10.31 5.39
CA MET A 197 -0.06 -10.53 4.32
C MET A 197 0.09 -9.30 3.39
N LYS A 198 -0.86 -8.35 3.42
CA LYS A 198 -0.78 -7.12 2.61
C LYS A 198 0.42 -6.26 3.05
N PRO A 199 1.19 -5.67 2.12
CA PRO A 199 2.25 -4.72 2.45
C PRO A 199 1.70 -3.51 3.21
N ILE A 200 2.48 -2.99 4.16
CA ILE A 200 2.17 -1.76 4.90
C ILE A 200 3.31 -0.74 4.74
N ILE A 201 2.94 0.52 4.51
CA ILE A 201 3.78 1.70 4.76
C ILE A 201 3.27 2.36 6.03
N TYR A 202 4.15 2.58 7.00
CA TYR A 202 3.86 3.46 8.13
C TYR A 202 4.11 4.90 7.72
N VAL A 203 3.08 5.73 7.85
CA VAL A 203 3.05 7.13 7.45
C VAL A 203 3.07 7.96 8.75
N ALA A 204 4.29 8.17 9.27
CA ALA A 204 4.56 8.84 10.53
C ALA A 204 4.23 10.34 10.41
N ASN A 205 3.08 10.76 10.92
CA ASN A 205 2.60 12.14 10.87
C ASN A 205 3.19 12.93 12.05
N VAL A 206 4.14 13.83 11.81
CA VAL A 206 4.81 14.73 12.78
C VAL A 206 4.24 16.15 12.75
N ALA A 207 4.71 17.01 13.65
CA ALA A 207 4.42 18.44 13.59
C ALA A 207 5.20 19.12 12.45
N GLU A 208 4.71 20.25 11.96
CA GLU A 208 5.36 21.01 10.88
C GLU A 208 6.75 21.54 11.28
N SER A 209 6.92 21.92 12.56
CA SER A 209 8.21 22.29 13.14
C SER A 209 9.26 21.18 13.06
N ASP A 210 8.80 19.94 13.17
CA ASP A 210 9.64 18.76 13.27
C ASP A 210 9.93 18.15 11.90
N LEU A 211 9.22 18.58 10.86
CA LEU A 211 9.26 17.98 9.52
C LEU A 211 10.68 18.01 8.92
N ALA A 212 11.39 19.12 9.09
CA ALA A 212 12.77 19.29 8.59
C ALA A 212 13.83 18.48 9.38
N ASP A 213 13.52 18.07 10.62
CA ASP A 213 14.43 17.30 11.48
C ASP A 213 13.76 16.02 12.02
N ALA A 214 12.85 15.43 11.23
CA ALA A 214 12.00 14.33 11.67
C ALA A 214 12.79 13.04 11.99
N ALA A 215 14.07 12.98 11.59
CA ALA A 215 15.01 11.93 11.97
C ALA A 215 15.38 11.94 13.47
N ASN A 216 15.26 13.10 14.15
CA ASN A 216 15.52 13.28 15.58
C ASN A 216 14.25 13.20 16.44
N ASN A 217 13.06 13.04 15.85
CA ASN A 217 11.80 12.89 16.59
C ASN A 217 11.67 11.46 17.16
N ASP A 218 11.56 11.34 18.49
CA ASP A 218 11.50 10.06 19.21
C ASP A 218 10.35 9.14 18.76
N TYR A 219 9.19 9.73 18.39
CA TYR A 219 8.05 8.97 17.88
C TYR A 219 8.37 8.36 16.52
N VAL A 220 9.01 9.10 15.61
CA VAL A 220 9.46 8.59 14.31
C VAL A 220 10.49 7.48 14.46
N ALA A 221 11.43 7.61 15.42
CA ALA A 221 12.38 6.55 15.74
C ALA A 221 11.66 5.27 16.23
N GLY A 222 10.63 5.43 17.08
CA GLY A 222 9.74 4.34 17.49
C GLY A 222 9.06 3.62 16.32
N VAL A 223 8.41 4.37 15.42
CA VAL A 223 7.75 3.82 14.22
C VAL A 223 8.76 3.13 13.31
N LYS A 224 9.96 3.69 13.13
CA LYS A 224 11.03 3.11 12.30
C LYS A 224 11.53 1.75 12.82
N ASN A 225 11.61 1.59 14.14
CA ASN A 225 11.96 0.32 14.76
C ASN A 225 10.87 -0.73 14.50
N VAL A 226 9.59 -0.39 14.74
CA VAL A 226 8.45 -1.29 14.48
C VAL A 226 8.32 -1.64 12.99
N ALA A 227 8.54 -0.68 12.09
CA ALA A 227 8.56 -0.90 10.64
C ALA A 227 9.65 -1.92 10.24
N SER A 228 10.83 -1.81 10.83
CA SER A 228 11.95 -2.72 10.59
C SER A 228 11.68 -4.14 11.10
N GLU A 229 11.11 -4.28 12.31
CA GLU A 229 10.69 -5.56 12.89
C GLU A 229 9.61 -6.27 12.04
N LEU A 230 8.70 -5.48 11.44
CA LEU A 230 7.55 -5.97 10.66
C LEU A 230 7.80 -6.00 9.14
N GLN A 231 9.05 -5.86 8.68
CA GLN A 231 9.46 -5.83 7.27
C GLN A 231 8.61 -4.87 6.41
N SER A 232 8.30 -3.70 6.95
CA SER A 232 7.36 -2.71 6.40
C SER A 232 8.07 -1.38 6.09
N GLY A 233 7.50 -0.58 5.18
CA GLY A 233 8.06 0.72 4.81
C GLY A 233 7.76 1.82 5.83
N ILE A 234 8.51 2.92 5.78
CA ILE A 234 8.20 4.16 6.53
C ILE A 234 8.30 5.40 5.63
N VAL A 235 7.36 6.33 5.83
CA VAL A 235 7.24 7.66 5.21
C VAL A 235 6.88 8.65 6.33
N THR A 236 7.32 9.91 6.27
CA THR A 236 7.21 10.88 7.39
C THR A 236 6.54 12.18 6.96
N ILE A 237 5.29 12.36 7.38
CA ILE A 237 4.40 13.42 6.90
C ILE A 237 4.15 14.45 8.00
N SER A 238 3.49 15.57 7.72
CA SER A 238 3.04 16.58 8.67
C SER A 238 1.65 17.04 8.28
N ALA A 239 0.69 16.91 9.19
CA ALA A 239 -0.70 17.22 8.92
C ALA A 239 -1.46 17.41 10.23
N GLN A 240 -1.89 18.65 10.47
CA GLN A 240 -2.66 19.07 11.66
C GLN A 240 -3.95 18.23 11.88
N HIS A 241 -4.52 17.61 10.84
CA HIS A 241 -5.81 16.93 10.92
C HIS A 241 -5.83 15.50 10.32
N ALA A 242 -4.67 14.86 10.09
CA ALA A 242 -4.62 13.50 9.55
C ALA A 242 -4.54 12.44 10.66
N GLU A 243 -5.72 12.00 11.14
CA GLU A 243 -5.88 10.86 12.06
C GLU A 243 -6.13 9.52 11.35
N GLN A 244 -6.24 9.49 10.02
CA GLN A 244 -6.92 8.39 9.31
C GLN A 244 -6.01 7.56 8.39
N VAL A 245 -6.29 6.26 8.37
CA VAL A 245 -5.54 5.24 7.64
C VAL A 245 -5.87 5.33 6.16
N MET A 246 -4.87 5.65 5.34
CA MET A 246 -5.00 5.69 3.90
C MET A 246 -4.76 4.27 3.35
N PHE A 247 -5.49 3.84 2.33
CA PHE A 247 -5.30 2.54 1.69
C PHE A 247 -5.16 2.69 0.17
N LEU A 248 -4.87 1.59 -0.53
CA LEU A 248 -4.41 1.69 -1.92
C LEU A 248 -4.82 0.54 -2.86
N CYS A 249 -5.26 0.94 -4.05
CA CYS A 249 -5.49 0.22 -5.29
C CYS A 249 -4.43 0.65 -6.35
N ARG A 250 -4.06 -0.13 -7.38
CA ARG A 250 -4.56 -1.41 -7.91
C ARG A 250 -3.43 -2.03 -8.80
N LYS A 251 -3.45 -3.27 -9.32
CA LYS A 251 -4.44 -4.37 -9.36
C LYS A 251 -3.68 -5.69 -9.56
N GLU A 252 -4.08 -6.78 -8.88
CA GLU A 252 -3.56 -8.18 -9.03
C GLU A 252 -2.04 -8.32 -9.27
N LEU A 253 -1.21 -8.26 -8.22
CA LEU A 253 -0.31 -9.37 -7.82
C LEU A 253 0.57 -9.01 -6.61
N THR A 254 0.96 -10.02 -5.85
CA THR A 254 1.93 -9.93 -4.75
C THR A 254 3.35 -10.16 -5.29
N VAL A 255 4.24 -9.17 -5.17
CA VAL A 255 5.68 -9.33 -5.43
C VAL A 255 6.42 -9.39 -4.09
N GLY A 256 7.27 -10.40 -3.90
CA GLY A 256 8.08 -10.54 -2.68
C GLY A 256 9.32 -9.67 -2.74
N LEU A 257 9.28 -8.48 -2.13
CA LEU A 257 10.44 -7.59 -2.00
C LEU A 257 10.54 -7.07 -0.57
N THR A 258 11.72 -7.21 0.02
CA THR A 258 12.05 -6.61 1.33
C THR A 258 12.59 -5.22 1.07
N PHE A 259 11.81 -4.19 1.38
CA PHE A 259 12.20 -2.80 1.12
C PHE A 259 12.52 -2.05 2.42
N SER A 260 13.66 -1.39 2.44
CA SER A 260 13.87 -0.22 3.30
C SER A 260 13.39 1.00 2.51
N VAL A 261 12.17 1.45 2.78
CA VAL A 261 11.65 2.71 2.22
C VAL A 261 12.31 3.86 2.98
N GLN A 262 12.87 4.83 2.25
CA GLN A 262 13.41 6.03 2.87
C GLN A 262 12.27 6.94 3.36
N PRO A 263 12.42 7.60 4.52
CA PRO A 263 11.40 8.51 5.03
C PRO A 263 11.21 9.68 4.04
N VAL A 264 10.03 9.71 3.44
CA VAL A 264 9.55 10.79 2.56
C VAL A 264 8.95 11.89 3.41
N LEU A 265 9.37 13.15 3.25
CA LEU A 265 8.69 14.34 3.79
C LEU A 265 7.34 14.57 3.07
N LEU A 266 6.28 14.98 3.76
CA LEU A 266 5.01 15.44 3.17
C LEU A 266 4.23 16.36 4.13
N SER A 267 4.11 17.66 3.91
CA SER A 267 3.14 18.47 4.67
C SER A 267 1.81 18.60 3.91
N LEU A 268 0.68 18.15 4.47
CA LEU A 268 -0.63 18.27 3.79
C LEU A 268 -1.10 19.72 3.66
N GLN A 269 -0.70 20.61 4.57
CA GLN A 269 -0.95 22.04 4.42
C GLN A 269 -0.14 22.60 3.25
N VAL A 270 1.15 22.25 3.18
CA VAL A 270 2.01 22.62 2.05
C VAL A 270 1.46 22.07 0.74
N GLU A 271 1.02 20.81 0.65
CA GLU A 271 0.40 20.28 -0.59
C GLU A 271 -0.90 21.00 -0.98
N ALA A 272 -1.71 21.45 -0.02
CA ALA A 272 -2.89 22.27 -0.30
C ALA A 272 -2.49 23.63 -0.91
N GLU A 273 -1.53 24.31 -0.30
CA GLU A 273 -0.98 25.59 -0.80
C GLU A 273 -0.29 25.42 -2.17
N LEU A 274 0.54 24.37 -2.34
CA LEU A 274 1.17 24.01 -3.61
C LEU A 274 0.15 23.74 -4.73
N THR A 275 -1.11 23.42 -4.39
CA THR A 275 -2.20 23.21 -5.37
C THR A 275 -2.83 24.52 -5.84
N GLU A 276 -2.73 25.60 -5.05
CA GLU A 276 -3.20 26.94 -5.41
C GLU A 276 -2.12 27.79 -6.12
N LEU A 277 -0.84 27.45 -5.95
CA LEU A 277 0.32 28.11 -6.58
C LEU A 277 0.54 27.70 -8.05
N ALA A 278 1.08 28.62 -8.86
CA ALA A 278 1.53 28.31 -10.21
C ALA A 278 2.79 27.42 -10.19
N THR A 279 3.04 26.67 -11.27
CA THR A 279 4.18 25.72 -11.38
C THR A 279 5.55 26.34 -11.08
N GLU A 280 5.73 27.62 -11.41
CA GLU A 280 6.96 28.38 -11.20
C GLU A 280 7.13 28.77 -9.72
N GLU A 281 6.08 29.34 -9.11
CA GLU A 281 6.01 29.70 -7.68
C GLU A 281 6.15 28.45 -6.78
N ARG A 282 5.59 27.32 -7.21
CA ARG A 282 5.66 26.03 -6.53
C ARG A 282 7.10 25.60 -6.26
N GLN A 283 8.00 25.78 -7.22
CA GLN A 283 9.42 25.42 -7.09
C GLN A 283 10.18 26.36 -6.15
N GLU A 284 9.85 27.65 -6.18
CA GLU A 284 10.45 28.63 -5.25
C GLU A 284 9.96 28.42 -3.82
N TYR A 285 8.68 28.08 -3.62
CA TYR A 285 8.12 27.75 -2.31
C TYR A 285 8.73 26.48 -1.71
N LEU A 286 8.79 25.38 -2.47
CA LEU A 286 9.46 24.14 -2.05
C LEU A 286 10.92 24.40 -1.63
N LYS A 287 11.65 25.17 -2.44
CA LYS A 287 13.04 25.54 -2.16
C LYS A 287 13.19 26.42 -0.92
N SER A 288 12.21 27.27 -0.59
CA SER A 288 12.19 28.06 0.65
C SER A 288 12.00 27.19 1.90
N LEU A 289 11.30 26.05 1.76
CA LEU A 289 11.11 25.03 2.80
C LEU A 289 12.27 24.02 2.86
N GLY A 290 13.28 24.14 1.99
CA GLY A 290 14.44 23.24 1.94
C GLY A 290 14.17 21.87 1.31
N VAL A 291 13.08 21.73 0.53
CA VAL A 291 12.73 20.48 -0.18
C VAL A 291 12.78 20.68 -1.69
N ASP A 292 13.29 19.68 -2.42
CA ASP A 292 13.41 19.76 -3.89
C ASP A 292 12.11 19.41 -4.63
N GLU A 293 11.15 18.78 -3.96
CA GLU A 293 9.90 18.31 -4.58
C GLU A 293 8.74 18.15 -3.58
N SER A 294 7.52 18.07 -4.12
CA SER A 294 6.31 17.76 -3.37
C SER A 294 6.42 16.40 -2.68
N GLY A 295 6.06 16.38 -1.41
CA GLY A 295 6.03 15.16 -0.60
C GLY A 295 5.01 14.16 -1.08
N LEU A 296 3.93 14.63 -1.70
CA LEU A 296 2.89 13.76 -2.27
C LEU A 296 3.46 12.98 -3.47
N GLY A 297 4.25 13.65 -4.32
CA GLY A 297 4.93 12.97 -5.42
C GLY A 297 5.95 11.92 -4.95
N ASN A 298 6.64 12.21 -3.85
CA ASN A 298 7.53 11.25 -3.20
C ASN A 298 6.78 10.06 -2.58
N LEU A 299 5.67 10.31 -1.87
CA LEU A 299 4.82 9.24 -1.30
C LEU A 299 4.29 8.35 -2.42
N ILE A 300 3.74 8.94 -3.49
CA ILE A 300 3.24 8.18 -4.63
C ILE A 300 4.33 7.31 -5.25
N ARG A 301 5.56 7.81 -5.45
CA ARG A 301 6.68 7.01 -5.98
C ARG A 301 7.08 5.90 -5.02
N ALA A 302 7.26 6.18 -3.74
CA ALA A 302 7.59 5.17 -2.72
C ALA A 302 6.52 4.06 -2.63
N THR A 303 5.25 4.44 -2.73
CA THR A 303 4.11 3.51 -2.77
C THR A 303 4.07 2.68 -4.06
N TYR A 304 4.35 3.30 -5.21
CA TYR A 304 4.43 2.62 -6.51
C TYR A 304 5.58 1.59 -6.52
N ASP A 305 6.75 1.96 -5.99
CA ASP A 305 7.88 1.04 -5.80
C ASP A 305 7.55 -0.10 -4.83
N LEU A 306 6.87 0.16 -3.70
CA LEU A 306 6.48 -0.88 -2.75
C LEU A 306 5.54 -1.93 -3.36
N LEU A 307 4.56 -1.49 -4.16
CA LEU A 307 3.69 -2.40 -4.90
C LEU A 307 4.45 -3.23 -5.96
N GLY A 308 5.75 -2.99 -6.14
CA GLY A 308 6.54 -3.60 -7.20
C GLY A 308 6.15 -3.08 -8.59
N LEU A 309 5.53 -1.90 -8.68
CA LEU A 309 5.12 -1.32 -9.95
C LEU A 309 6.29 -0.66 -10.67
N ARG A 310 6.20 -0.67 -12.00
CA ARG A 310 7.16 -0.12 -12.94
C ARG A 310 6.38 0.56 -14.06
N THR A 311 6.97 1.61 -14.62
CA THR A 311 6.39 2.37 -15.73
C THR A 311 7.16 2.08 -17.01
N TYR A 312 6.46 1.70 -18.08
CA TYR A 312 6.97 1.82 -19.44
C TYR A 312 6.15 2.86 -20.22
N PHE A 313 6.66 3.29 -21.37
CA PHE A 313 6.04 4.35 -22.16
C PHE A 313 5.73 3.90 -23.59
N THR A 314 4.62 4.40 -24.13
CA THR A 314 4.37 4.46 -25.59
C THR A 314 4.35 5.92 -25.99
N SER A 315 5.08 6.29 -27.06
CA SER A 315 5.31 7.69 -27.42
C SER A 315 5.18 7.91 -28.93
N GLY A 316 4.49 8.97 -29.35
CA GLY A 316 4.33 9.36 -30.74
C GLY A 316 3.45 10.60 -30.90
N GLU A 317 3.29 11.12 -32.12
CA GLU A 317 2.64 12.42 -32.40
C GLU A 317 1.23 12.57 -31.80
N LYS A 318 0.46 11.48 -31.68
CA LYS A 318 -0.89 11.51 -31.08
C LYS A 318 -0.87 11.49 -29.56
N GLU A 319 0.01 10.70 -28.96
CA GLU A 319 0.01 10.43 -27.52
C GLU A 319 1.40 10.01 -27.03
N THR A 320 1.79 10.57 -25.88
CA THR A 320 2.76 9.96 -24.98
C THR A 320 2.03 9.47 -23.74
N LYS A 321 2.14 8.18 -23.45
CA LYS A 321 1.45 7.53 -22.33
C LYS A 321 2.38 6.66 -21.51
N ALA A 322 2.30 6.84 -20.19
CA ALA A 322 2.85 5.94 -19.20
C ALA A 322 1.88 4.78 -18.91
N TRP A 323 2.44 3.57 -18.84
CA TRP A 323 1.71 2.33 -18.57
C TRP A 323 2.29 1.64 -17.34
N THR A 324 1.41 1.33 -16.39
CA THR A 324 1.74 0.61 -15.16
C THR A 324 1.86 -0.89 -15.44
N ILE A 325 3.00 -1.48 -15.06
CA ILE A 325 3.27 -2.93 -15.05
C ILE A 325 3.89 -3.34 -13.72
N LEU A 326 3.93 -4.63 -13.44
CA LEU A 326 4.69 -5.20 -12.32
C LEU A 326 6.14 -5.47 -12.72
N ALA A 327 7.05 -5.30 -11.77
CA ALA A 327 8.45 -5.70 -11.91
C ALA A 327 8.53 -7.20 -12.23
N GLY A 328 9.28 -7.54 -13.28
CA GLY A 328 9.43 -8.92 -13.77
C GLY A 328 8.38 -9.37 -14.78
N MET A 329 7.40 -8.53 -15.16
CA MET A 329 6.53 -8.84 -16.30
C MET A 329 7.34 -8.96 -17.60
N THR A 330 7.01 -9.97 -18.40
CA THR A 330 7.57 -10.18 -19.73
C THR A 330 6.95 -9.24 -20.76
N ALA A 331 7.60 -9.04 -21.91
CA ALA A 331 7.09 -8.16 -22.97
C ALA A 331 5.67 -8.53 -23.49
N PRO A 332 5.29 -9.82 -23.67
CA PRO A 332 3.90 -10.20 -23.98
C PRO A 332 2.89 -9.71 -22.93
N GLN A 333 3.20 -9.93 -21.64
CA GLN A 333 2.33 -9.53 -20.53
C GLN A 333 2.19 -8.01 -20.45
N ALA A 334 3.29 -7.27 -20.65
CA ALA A 334 3.29 -5.81 -20.69
C ALA A 334 2.45 -5.26 -21.86
N ALA A 335 2.53 -5.91 -23.04
CA ALA A 335 1.70 -5.58 -24.19
C ALA A 335 0.21 -5.90 -23.95
N GLY A 336 -0.08 -6.95 -23.18
CA GLY A 336 -1.44 -7.29 -22.70
C GLY A 336 -2.13 -6.18 -21.92
N VAL A 337 -1.36 -5.32 -21.23
CA VAL A 337 -1.89 -4.13 -20.53
C VAL A 337 -2.42 -3.07 -21.50
N ILE A 338 -1.89 -3.00 -22.73
CA ILE A 338 -2.42 -2.15 -23.80
C ILE A 338 -3.68 -2.78 -24.38
N HIS A 339 -3.59 -4.06 -24.78
CA HIS A 339 -4.70 -4.83 -25.33
C HIS A 339 -4.45 -6.34 -25.21
N SER A 340 -5.45 -7.09 -24.77
CA SER A 340 -5.31 -8.55 -24.53
C SER A 340 -4.93 -9.37 -25.78
N ASP A 341 -5.18 -8.86 -26.98
CA ASP A 341 -4.78 -9.54 -28.22
C ASP A 341 -3.29 -9.36 -28.53
N PHE A 342 -2.62 -8.31 -28.01
CA PHE A 342 -1.16 -8.18 -28.16
C PHE A 342 -0.39 -9.19 -27.33
N GLU A 343 -0.95 -9.68 -26.22
CA GLU A 343 -0.35 -10.76 -25.44
C GLU A 343 -0.50 -12.11 -26.16
N LYS A 344 -1.70 -12.43 -26.66
CA LYS A 344 -1.98 -13.68 -27.38
C LYS A 344 -1.28 -13.76 -28.75
N GLY A 345 -1.22 -12.63 -29.45
CA GLY A 345 -0.60 -12.48 -30.77
C GLY A 345 0.81 -11.91 -30.72
N PHE A 346 1.50 -11.98 -29.58
CA PHE A 346 2.83 -11.40 -29.42
C PHE A 346 3.84 -12.06 -30.37
N ILE A 347 4.57 -11.23 -31.13
CA ILE A 347 5.66 -11.67 -32.01
C ILE A 347 7.00 -11.14 -31.51
N ARG A 348 7.10 -9.83 -31.30
CA ARG A 348 8.26 -9.11 -30.77
C ARG A 348 7.84 -7.77 -30.17
N ALA A 349 8.70 -7.15 -29.38
CA ALA A 349 8.56 -5.75 -28.96
C ALA A 349 9.80 -4.96 -29.38
N GLU A 350 9.60 -3.80 -30.00
CA GLU A 350 10.69 -2.87 -30.29
C GLU A 350 10.89 -1.97 -29.06
N THR A 351 12.05 -2.08 -28.41
CA THR A 351 12.32 -1.42 -27.13
C THR A 351 13.47 -0.43 -27.21
N VAL A 352 13.34 0.67 -26.49
CA VAL A 352 14.35 1.72 -26.42
C VAL A 352 14.55 2.08 -24.96
N GLU A 353 15.79 1.97 -24.49
CA GLU A 353 16.14 2.28 -23.11
C GLU A 353 16.39 3.79 -22.96
N MET A 354 15.62 4.41 -22.06
CA MET A 354 15.78 5.80 -21.67
C MET A 354 16.55 5.88 -20.36
N THR A 355 17.85 6.15 -20.44
CA THR A 355 18.63 6.58 -19.28
C THR A 355 18.66 8.10 -19.20
N ALA A 356 18.85 8.67 -18.01
CA ALA A 356 18.83 10.11 -17.76
C ALA A 356 19.88 10.95 -18.52
N ALA A 357 20.74 10.31 -19.33
CA ALA A 357 21.73 10.98 -20.19
C ALA A 357 21.73 10.51 -21.66
N ARG A 358 21.18 9.33 -22.00
CA ARG A 358 21.21 8.77 -23.37
C ARG A 358 20.02 7.84 -23.68
N ILE A 359 19.55 7.92 -24.92
CA ILE A 359 18.64 6.96 -25.55
C ILE A 359 19.48 5.87 -26.21
N THR A 360 19.26 4.61 -25.88
CA THR A 360 19.95 3.46 -26.52
C THR A 360 18.92 2.45 -27.02
N VAL A 361 18.96 2.12 -28.31
CA VAL A 361 18.07 1.13 -28.93
C VAL A 361 18.57 -0.29 -28.59
N LYS A 362 17.66 -1.19 -28.21
CA LYS A 362 17.94 -2.60 -27.95
C LYS A 362 16.90 -3.47 -28.67
N GLU A 363 17.37 -4.36 -29.54
CA GLU A 363 16.57 -5.47 -30.05
C GLU A 363 16.48 -6.56 -28.98
N GLY A 364 15.29 -7.15 -28.80
CA GLY A 364 14.98 -8.15 -27.76
C GLY A 364 13.78 -9.01 -28.11
#